data_AF-Q35826-F1
#
_entry.id   AF-Q35826-F1
#
_cell.length_a   1.000
_cell.length_b   1.000
_cell.length_c   1.000
_cell.angle_alpha   90.00
_cell.angle_beta   90.00
_cell.angle_gamma   90.00
#
_symmetry.space_group_name_H-M   'P 1'
#
loop_
_entity.id
_entity.type
_entity.pdbx_description
1 polymer ?
#
loop_
_entity_poly.entity_id
_entity_poly.type
_entity_poly.pdbx_seq_one_letter_code
_entity_poly.pdbx_strand_id
1 'polypeptide(L)'
;MWPPTSITPFNPFQIPLLNTIILISSGVSVTWAHHAIMENNNSQMTQGLFITIILGIYFTILQAYEYFEAPFTIADSIYGSTFFMATGFHGLHVIIGTLFLLICLIRHLNNHFSSNHHFGFEAAAWYWHFVDVVWLFLYISIYWWGN
;
A
#
# COMPACT_ATOMS: atom_id res chain seq x y z
N MET A 1 -23.47 -21.15 -0.28
CA MET A 1 -23.69 -19.69 -0.22
C MET A 1 -22.34 -19.03 0.04
N TRP A 2 -22.18 -17.80 -0.44
CA TRP A 2 -21.00 -16.99 -0.20
C TRP A 2 -21.45 -15.62 0.36
N PRO A 3 -20.87 -15.14 1.47
CA PRO A 3 -19.91 -15.82 2.36
C PRO A 3 -20.48 -17.12 2.96
N PRO A 4 -19.64 -18.05 3.45
CA PRO A 4 -20.10 -19.22 4.19
C PRO A 4 -20.95 -18.83 5.41
N THR A 5 -21.92 -19.66 5.76
CA THR A 5 -22.75 -19.43 6.95
C THR A 5 -21.88 -19.30 8.19
N SER A 6 -22.21 -18.36 9.09
CA SER A 6 -21.45 -17.95 10.30
C SER A 6 -20.23 -17.05 10.11
N ILE A 7 -19.80 -16.79 8.87
CA ILE A 7 -18.79 -15.76 8.61
C ILE A 7 -19.46 -14.38 8.60
N THR A 8 -18.98 -13.48 9.47
CA THR A 8 -19.37 -12.06 9.46
C THR A 8 -18.25 -11.25 8.78
N PRO A 9 -18.39 -10.90 7.49
CA PRO A 9 -17.36 -10.15 6.79
C PRO A 9 -17.24 -8.70 7.27
N PHE A 10 -16.10 -8.07 6.97
CA PHE A 10 -15.90 -6.63 7.22
C PHE A 10 -16.83 -5.75 6.37
N ASN A 11 -17.22 -4.58 6.87
CA ASN A 11 -17.91 -3.61 6.03
C ASN A 11 -16.90 -2.93 5.07
N PRO A 12 -17.07 -3.03 3.74
CA PRO A 12 -16.11 -2.46 2.79
C PRO A 12 -15.99 -0.93 2.89
N PHE A 13 -17.02 -0.24 3.40
CA PHE A 13 -17.05 1.22 3.49
C PHE A 13 -16.37 1.79 4.75
N GLN A 14 -15.77 0.94 5.58
CA GLN A 14 -15.02 1.36 6.78
C GLN A 14 -13.52 1.40 6.49
N ILE A 15 -12.72 0.62 7.24
CA ILE A 15 -11.26 0.56 7.11
C ILE A 15 -10.82 0.16 5.68
N PRO A 16 -11.48 -0.79 4.98
CA PRO A 16 -11.07 -1.14 3.62
C PRO A 16 -11.13 0.04 2.63
N LEU A 17 -12.17 0.87 2.72
CA LEU A 17 -12.28 2.09 1.91
C LEU A 17 -11.22 3.13 2.30
N LEU A 18 -10.97 3.31 3.61
CA LEU A 18 -9.92 4.21 4.09
C LEU A 18 -8.54 3.79 3.57
N ASN A 19 -8.20 2.50 3.66
CA ASN A 19 -6.97 1.91 3.12
C ASN A 19 -6.83 2.15 1.61
N THR A 20 -7.95 2.05 0.88
CA THR A 20 -7.98 2.36 -0.55
C THR A 20 -7.66 3.84 -0.84
N ILE A 21 -8.25 4.76 -0.09
CA ILE A 21 -7.97 6.21 -0.22
C ILE A 21 -6.51 6.51 0.10
N ILE A 22 -5.96 5.88 1.15
CA ILE A 22 -4.56 6.05 1.56
C ILE A 22 -3.60 5.63 0.45
N LEU A 23 -3.79 4.44 -0.13
CA LEU A 23 -2.90 3.96 -1.19
C LEU A 23 -3.00 4.80 -2.47
N ILE A 24 -4.21 5.13 -2.93
CA ILE A 24 -4.39 6.03 -4.08
C ILE A 24 -3.71 7.39 -3.83
N SER A 25 -3.88 7.96 -2.63
CA SER A 25 -3.24 9.23 -2.26
C SER A 25 -1.72 9.10 -2.25
N SER A 26 -1.19 7.96 -1.82
CA SER A 26 0.25 7.68 -1.84
C SER A 26 0.82 7.56 -3.26
N GLY A 27 0.03 7.02 -4.20
CA GLY A 27 0.35 7.01 -5.63
C GLY A 27 0.48 8.42 -6.22
N VAL A 28 -0.36 9.36 -5.76
CA VAL A 28 -0.24 10.78 -6.15
C VAL A 28 1.02 11.40 -5.54
N SER A 29 1.31 11.19 -4.25
CA SER A 29 2.48 11.78 -3.61
C SER A 29 3.81 11.23 -4.12
N VAL A 30 3.89 9.95 -4.51
CA VAL A 30 5.13 9.40 -5.12
C VAL A 30 5.35 9.93 -6.52
N THR A 31 4.27 10.16 -7.28
CA THR A 31 4.34 10.80 -8.60
C THR A 31 4.78 12.25 -8.49
N TRP A 32 4.27 12.99 -7.49
CA TRP A 32 4.77 14.33 -7.16
C TRP A 32 6.27 14.32 -6.83
N ALA A 33 6.72 13.38 -5.99
CA ALA A 33 8.14 13.23 -5.70
C ALA A 33 8.97 12.95 -6.96
N HIS A 34 8.46 12.14 -7.89
CA HIS A 34 9.13 11.86 -9.16
C HIS A 34 9.32 13.13 -10.00
N HIS A 35 8.26 13.91 -10.20
CA HIS A 35 8.34 15.17 -10.93
C HIS A 35 9.32 16.15 -10.26
N ALA A 36 9.32 16.21 -8.93
CA ALA A 36 10.24 17.05 -8.19
C ALA A 36 11.73 16.65 -8.38
N ILE A 37 12.05 15.36 -8.52
CA ILE A 37 13.42 14.92 -8.88
C ILE A 37 13.82 15.44 -10.26
N MET A 38 12.94 15.27 -11.26
CA MET A 38 13.21 15.68 -12.64
C MET A 38 13.39 17.20 -12.76
N GLU A 39 12.71 17.99 -11.91
CA GLU A 39 12.83 19.44 -11.83
C GLU A 39 13.96 19.94 -10.91
N ASN A 40 14.80 19.04 -10.36
CA ASN A 40 15.83 19.34 -9.37
C ASN A 40 15.29 20.06 -8.11
N ASN A 41 14.03 19.85 -7.75
CA ASN A 41 13.41 20.41 -6.56
C ASN A 41 13.54 19.46 -5.35
N ASN A 42 14.70 19.50 -4.71
CA ASN A 42 15.04 18.58 -3.61
C ASN A 42 14.08 18.66 -2.42
N SER A 43 13.55 19.85 -2.09
CA SER A 43 12.63 20.01 -0.97
C SER A 43 11.29 19.33 -1.24
N GLN A 44 10.73 19.54 -2.44
CA GLN A 44 9.45 18.94 -2.84
C GLN A 44 9.57 17.42 -3.00
N MET A 45 10.69 16.92 -3.52
CA MET A 45 10.97 15.48 -3.58
C MET A 45 10.92 14.86 -2.19
N THR A 46 11.65 15.44 -1.23
CA THR A 46 11.70 14.96 0.15
C THR A 46 10.30 14.96 0.77
N GLN A 47 9.51 16.02 0.58
CA GLN A 47 8.15 16.10 1.11
C GLN A 47 7.22 15.05 0.52
N GLY A 48 7.16 14.93 -0.82
CA GLY A 48 6.30 13.96 -1.49
C GLY A 48 6.65 12.51 -1.13
N LEU A 49 7.95 12.19 -1.10
CA LEU A 49 8.42 10.85 -0.74
C LEU A 49 8.17 10.53 0.74
N PHE A 50 8.39 11.50 1.64
CA PHE A 50 8.11 11.33 3.07
C PHE A 50 6.62 11.10 3.34
N ILE A 51 5.73 11.86 2.69
CA ILE A 51 4.28 11.65 2.76
C ILE A 51 3.90 10.25 2.27
N THR A 52 4.46 9.82 1.15
CA THR A 52 4.22 8.47 0.60
C THR A 52 4.57 7.37 1.61
N ILE A 53 5.73 7.49 2.26
CA ILE A 53 6.20 6.52 3.27
C ILE A 53 5.27 6.52 4.49
N ILE A 54 4.86 7.69 4.98
CA ILE A 54 3.90 7.78 6.09
C ILE A 54 2.58 7.09 5.74
N LEU A 55 2.05 7.33 4.54
CA LEU A 55 0.81 6.70 4.07
C LEU A 55 0.97 5.18 3.99
N GLY A 56 2.10 4.67 3.51
CA GLY A 56 2.40 3.23 3.49
C GLY A 56 2.47 2.59 4.88
N ILE A 57 3.12 3.26 5.83
CA ILE A 57 3.17 2.83 7.24
C ILE A 57 1.76 2.87 7.85
N TYR A 58 0.99 3.92 7.57
CA TYR A 58 -0.35 4.08 8.10
C TYR A 58 -1.31 2.99 7.59
N PHE A 59 -1.25 2.66 6.29
CA PHE A 59 -1.94 1.50 5.72
C PHE A 59 -1.57 0.21 6.47
N THR A 60 -0.27 -0.02 6.72
CA THR A 60 0.20 -1.25 7.38
C THR A 60 -0.36 -1.37 8.81
N ILE A 61 -0.41 -0.26 9.56
CA ILE A 61 -1.00 -0.22 10.90
C ILE A 61 -2.49 -0.50 10.85
N LEU A 62 -3.22 0.11 9.91
CA LEU A 62 -4.66 -0.13 9.74
C LEU A 62 -4.95 -1.58 9.35
N GLN A 63 -4.16 -2.18 8.47
CA GLN A 63 -4.31 -3.59 8.08
C GLN A 63 -4.02 -4.53 9.25
N ALA A 64 -3.02 -4.22 10.08
CA ALA A 64 -2.74 -4.97 11.29
C ALA A 64 -3.91 -4.87 12.29
N TYR A 65 -4.45 -3.66 12.50
CA TYR A 65 -5.62 -3.45 13.35
C TYR A 65 -6.85 -4.22 12.86
N GLU A 66 -7.10 -4.21 11.54
CA GLU A 66 -8.18 -4.99 10.93
C GLU A 66 -8.00 -6.49 11.20
N TYR A 67 -6.79 -7.04 11.10
CA TYR A 67 -6.54 -8.44 11.45
C TYR A 67 -6.75 -8.76 12.93
N PHE A 68 -6.44 -7.84 13.84
CA PHE A 68 -6.69 -8.04 15.27
C PHE A 68 -8.19 -8.04 15.62
N GLU A 69 -8.98 -7.20 14.95
CA GLU A 69 -10.42 -7.08 15.18
C GLU A 69 -11.27 -8.04 14.31
N ALA A 70 -10.63 -8.87 13.49
CA ALA A 70 -11.33 -9.80 12.60
C ALA A 70 -12.17 -10.81 13.38
N PRO A 71 -13.48 -10.95 13.08
CA PRO A 71 -14.34 -11.96 13.72
C PRO A 71 -14.16 -13.37 13.13
N PHE A 72 -13.21 -13.54 12.20
CA PHE A 72 -12.82 -14.80 11.58
C PHE A 72 -11.30 -14.87 11.46
N THR A 73 -10.77 -16.08 11.40
CA THR A 73 -9.34 -16.40 11.35
C THR A 73 -8.98 -17.10 10.04
N ILE A 74 -7.69 -17.32 9.79
CA ILE A 74 -7.21 -18.08 8.62
C ILE A 74 -7.76 -19.52 8.57
N ALA A 75 -8.09 -20.10 9.73
CA ALA A 75 -8.65 -21.45 9.86
C ALA A 75 -10.16 -21.50 9.61
N ASP A 76 -10.84 -20.36 9.55
CA ASP A 76 -12.29 -20.29 9.40
C ASP A 76 -12.71 -20.40 7.95
N SER A 77 -12.89 -21.66 7.54
CA SER A 77 -13.33 -22.06 6.20
C SER A 77 -12.41 -21.60 5.07
N ILE A 78 -12.83 -21.85 3.84
CA ILE A 78 -12.15 -21.33 2.66
C ILE A 78 -12.17 -19.80 2.62
N TYR A 79 -13.15 -19.13 3.22
CA TYR A 79 -13.23 -17.67 3.26
C TYR A 79 -12.04 -17.08 3.98
N GLY A 80 -11.78 -17.49 5.23
CA GLY A 80 -10.65 -17.02 6.03
C GLY A 80 -9.31 -17.33 5.37
N SER A 81 -9.13 -18.55 4.86
CA SER A 81 -7.91 -18.94 4.14
C SER A 81 -7.62 -18.05 2.93
N THR A 82 -8.65 -17.77 2.11
CA THR A 82 -8.48 -16.94 0.90
C THR A 82 -8.24 -15.48 1.25
N PHE A 83 -8.99 -14.95 2.23
CA PHE A 83 -8.86 -13.58 2.73
C PHE A 83 -7.44 -13.31 3.25
N PHE A 84 -7.01 -14.06 4.27
CA PHE A 84 -5.74 -13.80 4.95
C PHE A 84 -4.52 -14.10 4.08
N MET A 85 -4.58 -15.10 3.19
CA MET A 85 -3.47 -15.36 2.26
C MET A 85 -3.32 -14.24 1.23
N ALA A 86 -4.42 -13.79 0.60
CA ALA A 86 -4.37 -12.78 -0.44
C ALA A 86 -3.99 -11.40 0.13
N THR A 87 -4.68 -10.96 1.19
CA THR A 87 -4.41 -9.67 1.85
C THR A 87 -3.08 -9.69 2.61
N GLY A 88 -2.70 -10.82 3.22
CA GLY A 88 -1.43 -10.97 3.91
C GLY A 88 -0.23 -10.89 2.96
N PHE A 89 -0.32 -11.53 1.79
CA PHE A 89 0.75 -11.45 0.79
C PHE A 89 0.86 -10.04 0.21
N HIS A 90 -0.27 -9.37 -0.04
CA HIS A 90 -0.25 -7.95 -0.41
C HIS A 90 0.37 -7.07 0.68
N GLY A 91 -0.01 -7.26 1.95
CA GLY A 91 0.58 -6.53 3.08
C GLY A 91 2.09 -6.71 3.18
N LEU A 92 2.61 -7.92 2.90
CA LEU A 92 4.06 -8.15 2.78
C LEU A 92 4.69 -7.29 1.67
N HIS A 93 4.04 -7.18 0.50
CA HIS A 93 4.52 -6.35 -0.60
C HIS A 93 4.47 -4.86 -0.26
N VAL A 94 3.45 -4.39 0.47
CA VAL A 94 3.39 -3.01 0.99
C VAL A 94 4.60 -2.72 1.89
N ILE A 95 4.96 -3.64 2.79
CA ILE A 95 6.14 -3.48 3.66
C ILE A 95 7.43 -3.41 2.84
N ILE A 96 7.61 -4.31 1.87
CA ILE A 96 8.78 -4.30 0.98
C ILE A 96 8.87 -2.98 0.20
N GLY A 97 7.75 -2.53 -0.38
CA GLY A 97 7.67 -1.27 -1.11
C GLY A 97 7.99 -0.06 -0.23
N THR A 98 7.49 -0.05 1.01
CA THR A 98 7.72 1.03 1.97
C THR A 98 9.20 1.11 2.35
N LEU A 99 9.84 -0.03 2.59
CA LEU A 99 11.28 -0.10 2.85
C LEU A 99 12.09 0.34 1.62
N PHE A 100 11.68 -0.03 0.41
CA PHE A 100 12.36 0.39 -0.81
C PHE A 100 12.28 1.91 -1.02
N LEU A 101 11.11 2.52 -0.79
CA LEU A 101 10.94 3.97 -0.80
C LEU A 101 11.75 4.66 0.30
N LEU A 102 11.82 4.08 1.51
CA LEU A 102 12.65 4.59 2.60
C LEU A 102 14.13 4.62 2.24
N ILE A 103 14.65 3.57 1.60
CA ILE A 103 16.03 3.55 1.08
C ILE A 103 16.22 4.63 0.00
N CYS A 104 15.23 4.86 -0.87
CA CYS A 104 15.27 5.96 -1.83
C CYS A 104 15.31 7.33 -1.13
N LEU A 105 14.55 7.53 -0.05
CA LEU A 105 14.59 8.76 0.73
C LEU A 105 15.98 9.01 1.32
N ILE A 106 16.58 7.99 1.94
CA ILE A 106 17.93 8.10 2.51
C ILE A 106 18.96 8.43 1.42
N ARG A 107 18.88 7.76 0.25
CA ARG A 107 19.77 8.03 -0.89
C ARG A 107 19.59 9.45 -1.44
N HIS A 108 18.36 9.94 -1.51
CA HIS A 108 18.07 11.31 -1.91
C HIS A 108 18.66 12.34 -0.95
N LEU A 109 18.49 12.14 0.37
CA LEU A 109 19.06 13.03 1.38
C LEU A 109 20.60 13.05 1.35
N ASN A 110 21.22 11.97 0.89
CA ASN A 110 22.66 11.88 0.65
C ASN A 110 23.09 12.37 -0.75
N ASN A 111 22.19 12.99 -1.52
CA ASN A 111 22.43 13.53 -2.87
C ASN A 111 22.91 12.48 -3.90
N HIS A 112 22.45 11.23 -3.78
CA HIS A 112 22.83 10.17 -4.73
C HIS A 112 22.05 10.22 -6.06
N PHE A 113 20.95 10.96 -6.13
CA PHE A 113 20.11 11.08 -7.32
C PHE A 113 20.39 12.40 -8.04
N SER A 114 20.34 12.37 -9.37
CA SER A 114 20.33 13.56 -10.22
C SER A 114 19.02 13.63 -11.00
N SER A 115 18.68 14.79 -11.56
CA SER A 115 17.47 14.95 -12.38
C SER A 115 17.40 14.02 -13.59
N ASN A 116 18.53 13.46 -14.03
CA ASN A 116 18.59 12.59 -15.21
C ASN A 116 18.95 11.14 -14.86
N HIS A 117 19.34 10.86 -13.60
CA HIS A 117 19.78 9.53 -13.19
C HIS A 117 19.27 9.18 -11.79
N HIS A 118 18.13 8.50 -11.76
CA HIS A 118 17.45 8.11 -10.53
C HIS A 118 16.65 6.79 -10.69
N PHE A 119 17.18 5.83 -11.47
CA PHE A 119 16.52 4.55 -11.73
C PHE A 119 16.11 3.78 -10.46
N GLY A 120 16.90 3.88 -9.38
CA GLY A 120 16.53 3.26 -8.11
C GLY A 120 15.20 3.78 -7.55
N PHE A 121 14.93 5.08 -7.72
CA PHE A 121 13.65 5.68 -7.39
C PHE A 121 12.55 5.29 -8.39
N GLU A 122 12.83 5.29 -9.71
CA GLU A 122 11.87 4.85 -10.72
C GLU A 122 11.38 3.41 -10.47
N ALA A 123 12.30 2.49 -10.17
CA ALA A 123 11.96 1.11 -9.84
C ALA A 123 11.12 1.00 -8.56
N ALA A 124 11.41 1.81 -7.53
CA ALA A 124 10.60 1.86 -6.32
C ALA A 124 9.20 2.41 -6.59
N ALA A 125 9.08 3.45 -7.43
CA ALA A 125 7.80 4.01 -7.83
C ALA A 125 6.96 3.01 -8.65
N TRP A 126 7.57 2.26 -9.59
CA TRP A 126 6.88 1.18 -10.31
C TRP A 126 6.38 0.09 -9.37
N TYR A 127 7.22 -0.33 -8.41
CA TYR A 127 6.83 -1.31 -7.42
C TYR A 127 5.69 -0.80 -6.53
N TRP A 128 5.70 0.48 -6.17
CA TRP A 128 4.65 1.10 -5.37
C TRP A 128 3.31 1.13 -6.13
N HIS A 129 3.31 1.53 -7.40
CA HIS A 129 2.09 1.48 -8.22
C HIS A 129 1.58 0.05 -8.47
N PHE A 130 2.49 -0.94 -8.55
CA PHE A 130 2.09 -2.35 -8.56
C PHE A 130 1.31 -2.71 -7.28
N VAL A 131 1.80 -2.31 -6.11
CA VAL A 131 1.12 -2.53 -4.83
C VAL A 131 -0.25 -1.86 -4.79
N ASP A 132 -0.37 -0.62 -5.29
CA ASP A 132 -1.63 0.12 -5.37
C ASP A 132 -2.67 -0.64 -6.22
N VAL A 133 -2.28 -1.05 -7.42
CA VAL A 133 -3.17 -1.73 -8.36
C VAL A 133 -3.64 -3.07 -7.82
N VAL A 134 -2.74 -3.86 -7.21
CA VAL A 134 -3.11 -5.14 -6.58
C VAL A 134 -4.12 -4.91 -5.45
N TRP A 135 -3.96 -3.86 -4.64
CA TRP A 135 -4.93 -3.52 -3.60
C TRP A 135 -6.32 -3.24 -4.17
N LEU A 136 -6.42 -2.47 -5.26
CA LEU A 136 -7.72 -2.17 -5.89
C LEU A 136 -8.45 -3.45 -6.32
N PHE A 137 -7.73 -4.43 -6.88
CA PHE A 137 -8.31 -5.72 -7.21
C PHE A 137 -8.74 -6.50 -5.98
N LEU A 138 -7.97 -6.49 -4.90
CA LEU A 138 -8.35 -7.14 -3.63
C LEU A 138 -9.57 -6.48 -3.00
N TYR A 139 -9.62 -5.14 -2.96
CA TYR A 139 -10.76 -4.39 -2.45
C TYR A 139 -12.04 -4.73 -3.21
N ILE A 140 -12.02 -4.66 -4.54
CA ILE A 140 -13.20 -4.96 -5.36
C ILE A 140 -13.62 -6.43 -5.24
N SER A 141 -12.66 -7.37 -5.25
CA SER A 141 -12.98 -8.80 -5.35
C SER A 141 -13.32 -9.44 -4.01
N ILE A 142 -12.57 -9.12 -2.95
CA ILE A 142 -12.69 -9.77 -1.64
C ILE A 142 -13.61 -8.95 -0.73
N TYR A 143 -13.33 -7.65 -0.57
CA TYR A 143 -14.08 -6.81 0.36
C TYR A 143 -15.43 -6.36 -0.19
N TRP A 144 -15.56 -6.15 -1.51
CA TRP A 144 -16.82 -5.66 -2.07
C TRP A 144 -17.69 -6.77 -2.66
N TRP A 145 -17.21 -7.47 -3.69
CA TRP A 145 -17.98 -8.53 -4.34
C TRP A 145 -18.05 -9.82 -3.52
N GLY A 146 -17.00 -10.11 -2.76
CA GLY A 146 -16.88 -11.31 -1.93
C GLY A 146 -17.57 -11.22 -0.56
N ASN A 147 -18.29 -10.13 -0.28
CA ASN A 147 -19.05 -9.95 0.96
C ASN A 147 -20.54 -10.14 0.75
#